data_AF-A0A920V8A0-F1
#
_entry.id   AF-A0A920V8A0-F1
#
_cell.length_a   1.000
_cell.length_b   1.000
_cell.length_c   1.000
_cell.angle_alpha   90.00
_cell.angle_beta   90.00
_cell.angle_gamma   90.00
#
_symmetry.space_group_name_H-M   'P 1'
#
loop_
_entity.id
_entity.type
_entity.pdbx_description
1 polymer ?
#
loop_
_entity_poly.entity_id
_entity_poly.type
_entity_poly.pdbx_seq_one_letter_code
_entity_poly.pdbx_strand_id
1 'polypeptide(L)'
;MALTRVLSSVFRKGGDVAFLVEELKAVFDPKGGYFAGEGRFMPSIIAELGYVIERHFKSIGIISPEVLDEHQKELIEKKRQEFENQDKQTDAFVNQEFPHGSTLCGQCNTVAVVLMDNCETCLNCGYSKCG
;
A
#
# COMPACT_ATOMS: atom_id res chain seq x y z
N MET A 1 -20.61 -8.95 -14.74
CA MET A 1 -20.87 -10.37 -15.09
C MET A 1 -19.67 -11.09 -15.73
N ALA A 2 -18.81 -10.40 -16.51
CA ALA A 2 -17.63 -11.03 -17.09
C ALA A 2 -16.58 -11.42 -16.03
N LEU A 3 -16.25 -10.50 -15.11
CA LEU A 3 -15.24 -10.69 -14.07
C LEU A 3 -15.48 -11.94 -13.21
N THR A 4 -16.68 -12.10 -12.67
CA THR A 4 -17.03 -13.23 -11.78
C THR A 4 -16.95 -14.57 -12.51
N ARG A 5 -17.25 -14.62 -13.82
CA ARG A 5 -17.10 -15.82 -14.64
C ARG A 5 -15.63 -16.16 -14.90
N VAL A 6 -14.79 -15.16 -15.19
CA VAL A 6 -13.35 -15.33 -15.38
C VAL A 6 -12.71 -15.87 -14.11
N LEU A 7 -12.95 -15.22 -12.96
CA LEU A 7 -12.45 -15.68 -11.66
C LEU A 7 -12.85 -17.14 -11.40
N SER A 8 -14.14 -17.45 -11.55
CA SER A 8 -14.65 -18.82 -11.35
C SER A 8 -14.04 -19.85 -12.29
N SER A 9 -13.63 -19.45 -13.50
CA SER A 9 -13.00 -20.34 -14.48
C SER A 9 -11.54 -20.62 -14.13
N VAL A 10 -10.81 -19.59 -13.67
CA VAL A 10 -9.42 -19.70 -13.25
C VAL A 10 -9.30 -20.58 -12.01
N PHE A 11 -10.15 -20.36 -10.99
CA PHE A 11 -10.16 -21.21 -9.80
C PHE A 11 -10.53 -22.67 -10.08
N ARG A 12 -11.37 -22.94 -11.10
CA ARG A 12 -11.72 -24.31 -11.50
C ARG A 12 -10.63 -25.01 -12.30
N LYS A 13 -9.87 -24.27 -13.12
CA LYS A 13 -8.80 -24.83 -13.94
C LYS A 13 -7.56 -25.17 -13.11
N GLY A 14 -7.36 -24.47 -11.98
CA GLY A 14 -6.20 -24.65 -11.11
C GLY A 14 -4.91 -24.09 -11.74
N GLY A 15 -3.83 -24.13 -10.97
CA GLY A 15 -2.53 -23.51 -11.32
C GLY A 15 -2.20 -22.33 -10.42
N ASP A 16 -1.20 -21.54 -10.81
CA ASP A 16 -0.88 -20.30 -10.12
C ASP A 16 -2.01 -19.28 -10.36
N VAL A 17 -2.75 -18.98 -9.30
CA VAL A 17 -3.85 -18.01 -9.32
C VAL A 17 -3.42 -16.64 -8.77
N ALA A 18 -2.21 -16.51 -8.23
CA ALA A 18 -1.71 -15.28 -7.62
C ALA A 18 -1.62 -14.14 -8.66
N PHE A 19 -1.37 -14.45 -9.94
CA PHE A 19 -1.34 -13.45 -11.01
C PHE A 19 -2.63 -12.62 -11.11
N LEU A 20 -3.79 -13.19 -10.73
CA LEU A 20 -5.06 -12.47 -10.74
C LEU A 20 -5.02 -11.23 -9.84
N VAL A 21 -4.28 -11.28 -8.73
CA VAL A 21 -4.13 -10.14 -7.82
C VAL A 21 -3.48 -8.97 -8.55
N GLU A 22 -2.38 -9.23 -9.24
CA GLU A 22 -1.60 -8.22 -9.95
C GLU A 22 -2.38 -7.65 -11.14
N GLU A 23 -3.04 -8.52 -11.92
CA GLU A 23 -3.88 -8.09 -13.05
C GLU A 23 -5.05 -7.20 -12.60
N LEU A 24 -5.69 -7.53 -11.48
CA LEU A 24 -6.80 -6.72 -10.97
C LEU A 24 -6.33 -5.37 -10.43
N LYS A 25 -5.22 -5.34 -9.69
CA LYS A 25 -4.61 -4.10 -9.17
C LYS A 25 -4.15 -3.16 -10.29
N ALA A 26 -3.74 -3.71 -11.44
CA ALA A 26 -3.30 -2.94 -12.60
C ALA A 26 -4.45 -2.31 -13.42
N VAL A 27 -5.72 -2.54 -13.06
CA VAL A 27 -6.86 -1.93 -13.73
C VAL A 27 -7.10 -0.52 -13.22
N PHE A 28 -7.07 0.47 -14.12
CA PHE A 28 -7.31 1.89 -13.83
C PHE A 28 -8.70 2.35 -14.27
N ASP A 29 -9.34 3.20 -13.48
CA ASP A 29 -10.56 3.87 -13.88
C ASP A 29 -10.19 5.10 -14.74
N PRO A 30 -10.74 5.26 -15.96
CA PRO A 30 -10.45 6.41 -16.81
C PRO A 30 -10.90 7.75 -16.22
N LYS A 31 -11.81 7.76 -15.24
CA LYS A 31 -12.24 8.97 -14.53
C LYS A 31 -11.29 9.35 -13.38
N GLY A 32 -10.25 8.57 -13.16
CA GLY A 32 -9.40 8.66 -11.99
C GLY A 32 -9.90 7.78 -10.84
N GLY A 33 -8.96 7.35 -10.01
CA GLY A 33 -9.23 6.59 -8.80
C GLY A 33 -9.88 7.41 -7.68
N TYR A 34 -9.98 6.81 -6.50
CA TYR A 34 -10.54 7.45 -5.30
C TYR A 34 -9.71 7.11 -4.06
N PHE A 35 -9.82 7.90 -3.01
CA PHE A 35 -9.29 7.55 -1.70
C PHE A 35 -10.30 6.68 -0.96
N ALA A 36 -9.89 5.47 -0.58
CA ALA A 36 -10.61 4.62 0.34
C ALA A 36 -10.43 5.12 1.80
N GLY A 37 -11.19 4.53 2.73
CA GLY A 37 -10.96 4.77 4.15
C GLY A 37 -9.50 4.52 4.53
N GLU A 38 -8.97 5.29 5.49
CA GLU A 38 -7.56 5.24 5.96
C GLU A 38 -6.54 5.90 5.00
N GLY A 39 -6.98 6.78 4.09
CA GLY A 39 -6.04 7.61 3.29
C GLY A 39 -5.29 6.84 2.21
N ARG A 40 -5.77 5.64 1.84
CA ARG A 40 -5.21 4.82 0.77
C ARG A 40 -5.87 5.13 -0.57
N PHE A 41 -5.06 5.43 -1.59
CA PHE A 41 -5.56 5.66 -2.94
C PHE A 41 -5.82 4.33 -3.66
N MET A 42 -7.00 4.21 -4.26
CA MET A 42 -7.43 3.09 -5.08
C MET A 42 -7.56 3.55 -6.54
N PRO A 43 -6.80 2.98 -7.50
CA PRO A 43 -6.83 3.43 -8.89
C PRO A 43 -8.14 3.05 -9.62
N SER A 44 -8.87 2.05 -9.12
CA SER A 44 -10.22 1.68 -9.54
C SER A 44 -10.89 0.77 -8.52
N ILE A 45 -12.20 0.55 -8.66
CA ILE A 45 -12.93 -0.46 -7.86
C ILE A 45 -12.44 -1.89 -8.15
N ILE A 46 -11.95 -2.13 -9.38
CA ILE A 46 -11.40 -3.43 -9.77
C ILE A 46 -10.06 -3.67 -9.05
N ALA A 47 -9.24 -2.63 -8.91
CA ALA A 47 -8.02 -2.69 -8.14
C ALA A 47 -8.28 -2.90 -6.65
N GLU A 48 -9.33 -2.26 -6.10
CA GLU A 48 -9.76 -2.52 -4.72
C GLU A 48 -10.13 -4.00 -4.51
N LEU A 49 -10.85 -4.62 -5.45
CA LEU A 49 -11.12 -6.06 -5.42
C LEU A 49 -9.82 -6.88 -5.46
N GLY A 50 -8.82 -6.46 -6.24
CA GLY A 50 -7.48 -7.05 -6.25
C GLY A 50 -6.83 -7.07 -4.86
N TYR A 51 -6.90 -5.95 -4.13
CA TYR A 51 -6.39 -5.87 -2.74
C TYR A 51 -7.20 -6.73 -1.75
N VAL A 52 -8.52 -6.84 -1.92
CA VAL A 52 -9.34 -7.74 -1.09
C VAL A 52 -8.95 -9.20 -1.32
N ILE A 53 -8.79 -9.60 -2.58
CA ILE A 53 -8.39 -10.96 -2.96
C ILE A 53 -6.97 -11.25 -2.46
N GLU A 54 -6.04 -10.31 -2.57
CA GLU A 54 -4.69 -10.43 -2.03
C GLU A 54 -4.68 -10.73 -0.54
N ARG A 55 -5.43 -9.94 0.26
CA ARG A 55 -5.54 -10.16 1.71
C ARG A 55 -6.06 -11.56 2.00
N HIS A 56 -7.03 -12.03 1.23
CA HIS A 56 -7.54 -13.39 1.37
C HIS A 56 -6.50 -14.44 0.97
N PHE A 57 -5.77 -14.25 -0.13
CA PHE A 57 -4.73 -15.17 -0.59
C PHE A 57 -3.57 -15.27 0.41
N LYS A 58 -3.18 -14.15 1.03
CA LYS A 58 -2.22 -14.12 2.14
C LYS A 58 -2.75 -14.89 3.35
N SER A 59 -4.02 -14.72 3.72
CA SER A 59 -4.59 -15.39 4.89
C SER A 59 -4.72 -16.90 4.76
N ILE A 60 -4.84 -17.41 3.53
CA ILE A 60 -4.92 -18.87 3.25
C ILE A 60 -3.60 -19.47 2.76
N GLY A 61 -2.52 -18.67 2.69
CA GLY A 61 -1.18 -19.15 2.33
C GLY A 61 -0.94 -19.39 0.84
N ILE A 62 -1.78 -18.85 -0.06
CA ILE A 62 -1.51 -18.87 -1.51
C ILE A 62 -0.40 -17.87 -1.87
N ILE A 63 -0.40 -16.71 -1.23
CA ILE A 63 0.64 -15.69 -1.37
C ILE A 63 1.37 -15.57 -0.03
N SER A 64 2.69 -15.54 -0.05
CA SER A 64 3.48 -15.27 1.16
C SER A 64 3.17 -13.86 1.69
N PRO A 65 2.97 -13.68 3.00
CA PRO A 65 2.82 -12.35 3.55
C PRO A 65 4.09 -11.53 3.28
N GLU A 66 3.94 -10.24 2.99
CA GLU A 66 5.07 -9.31 2.99
C GLU A 66 5.55 -9.17 4.42
N VAL A 67 6.64 -9.84 4.75
CA VAL A 67 7.34 -9.65 6.01
C VAL A 67 8.45 -8.64 5.72
N LEU A 68 8.33 -7.44 6.28
CA LEU A 68 9.44 -6.50 6.31
C LEU A 68 10.61 -7.16 7.04
N ASP A 69 11.80 -7.08 6.45
CA ASP A 69 13.02 -7.51 7.13
C ASP A 69 13.22 -6.69 8.42
N GLU A 70 13.89 -7.27 9.41
CA GLU A 70 14.11 -6.62 10.70
C GLU A 70 14.80 -5.25 10.54
N HIS A 71 15.76 -5.14 9.64
CA HIS A 71 16.41 -3.88 9.29
C HIS A 71 15.44 -2.88 8.65
N GLN A 72 14.50 -3.33 7.81
CA GLN A 72 13.45 -2.44 7.25
C GLN A 72 12.51 -1.92 8.34
N LYS A 73 12.12 -2.77 9.31
CA LYS A 73 11.29 -2.35 10.45
C LYS A 73 12.04 -1.33 11.32
N GLU A 74 13.29 -1.62 11.65
CA GLU A 74 14.15 -0.70 12.42
C GLU A 74 14.33 0.64 11.71
N LEU A 75 14.52 0.64 10.38
CA LEU A 75 14.60 1.86 9.59
C LEU A 75 13.31 2.67 9.65
N ILE A 76 12.14 2.03 9.45
CA ILE A 76 10.84 2.71 9.53
C ILE A 76 10.64 3.33 10.91
N GLU A 77 10.93 2.57 11.97
CA GLU A 77 10.78 3.03 13.35
C GLU A 77 11.73 4.19 13.67
N LYS A 78 13.01 4.05 13.31
CA LYS A 78 14.00 5.11 13.50
C LYS A 78 13.60 6.39 12.77
N LYS A 79 13.12 6.27 11.53
CA LYS A 79 12.63 7.40 10.73
C LYS A 79 11.39 8.05 11.32
N ARG A 80 10.45 7.27 11.84
CA ARG A 80 9.28 7.77 12.56
C ARG A 80 9.71 8.57 13.79
N GLN A 81 10.62 8.03 14.59
CA GLN A 81 11.14 8.70 15.79
C GLN A 81 11.97 9.96 15.47
N GLU A 82 12.82 9.93 14.45
CA GLU A 82 13.58 11.11 13.97
C GLU A 82 12.65 12.25 13.57
N PHE A 83 11.51 11.93 12.95
CA PHE A 83 10.48 12.90 12.59
C PHE A 83 9.72 13.42 13.81
N GLU A 84 9.20 12.52 14.66
CA GLU A 84 8.47 12.92 15.88
C GLU A 84 9.32 13.79 16.81
N ASN A 85 10.64 13.59 16.82
CA ASN A 85 11.56 14.43 17.58
C ASN A 85 11.83 15.80 16.92
N GLN A 86 11.71 15.91 15.59
CA GLN A 86 11.78 17.19 14.87
C GLN A 86 10.50 18.02 15.03
N ASP A 87 9.33 17.38 15.14
CA ASP A 87 8.02 18.04 15.12
C ASP A 87 7.44 18.34 16.52
N LYS A 88 8.24 18.28 17.60
CA LYS A 88 7.82 18.64 18.97
C LYS A 88 7.44 20.12 19.17
N GLN A 89 7.27 20.91 18.10
CA GLN A 89 6.90 22.32 18.19
C GLN A 89 5.60 22.76 17.51
N THR A 90 4.81 21.91 16.85
CA THR A 90 3.54 22.41 16.29
C THR A 90 2.41 21.36 16.23
N ASP A 91 1.39 21.65 17.05
CA ASP A 91 -0.01 21.23 16.99
C ASP A 91 -0.42 19.77 17.28
N ALA A 92 -0.95 19.62 18.50
CA ALA A 92 -1.95 18.64 18.85
C ALA A 92 -3.25 18.87 18.04
N PHE A 93 -3.96 17.79 17.72
CA PHE A 93 -5.26 17.73 17.04
C PHE A 93 -5.28 17.49 15.52
N VAL A 94 -4.64 16.43 15.03
CA VAL A 94 -5.20 15.66 13.90
C VAL A 94 -4.92 14.16 14.09
N ASN A 95 -5.96 13.33 14.11
CA ASN A 95 -5.84 11.87 13.99
C ASN A 95 -5.44 11.52 12.54
N GLN A 96 -4.18 11.74 12.17
CA GLN A 96 -3.60 11.23 10.93
C GLN A 96 -2.47 10.26 11.29
N GLU A 97 -2.55 9.01 10.82
CA GLU A 97 -1.54 7.96 11.03
C GLU A 97 -0.15 8.30 10.45
N PHE A 98 -0.10 9.30 9.56
CA PHE A 98 1.09 9.76 8.85
C PHE A 98 1.18 11.30 8.90
N PRO A 99 2.39 11.86 8.87
CA PRO A 99 2.61 13.29 9.10
C PRO A 99 2.01 14.20 8.02
N HIS A 100 1.71 15.44 8.41
CA HIS A 100 1.24 16.48 7.50
C HIS A 100 2.28 16.77 6.40
N GLY A 101 1.80 16.93 5.16
CA GLY A 101 2.67 17.13 4.00
C GLY A 101 3.26 15.85 3.41
N SER A 102 2.88 14.68 3.95
CA SER A 102 3.20 13.40 3.31
C SER A 102 2.55 13.29 1.94
N THR A 103 3.26 12.66 1.00
CA THR A 103 2.80 12.46 -0.38
C THR A 103 2.45 11.00 -0.64
N LEU A 104 1.77 10.74 -1.77
CA LEU A 104 1.33 9.41 -2.15
C LEU A 104 2.53 8.51 -2.48
N CYS A 105 2.64 7.38 -1.77
CA CYS A 105 3.61 6.35 -2.10
C CYS A 105 3.24 5.62 -3.39
N GLY A 106 4.14 5.64 -4.38
CA GLY A 106 3.97 4.88 -5.63
C GLY A 106 4.01 3.35 -5.46
N GLN A 107 4.54 2.83 -4.34
CA GLN A 107 4.61 1.38 -4.09
C GLN A 107 3.36 0.85 -3.38
N CYS A 108 2.92 1.50 -2.31
CA CYS A 108 1.80 1.00 -1.48
C CYS A 108 0.50 1.79 -1.60
N ASN A 109 0.49 2.88 -2.39
CA ASN A 109 -0.62 3.80 -2.60
C ASN A 109 -1.17 4.43 -1.30
N THR A 110 -0.34 4.55 -0.28
CA THR A 110 -0.68 5.21 1.00
C THR A 110 -0.02 6.59 1.03
N VAL A 111 -0.73 7.60 1.54
CA VAL A 111 -0.18 8.95 1.74
C VAL A 111 0.72 8.93 2.97
N ALA A 112 1.98 8.58 2.76
CA ALA A 112 2.93 8.27 3.83
C ALA A 112 4.40 8.53 3.42
N VAL A 113 4.66 9.14 2.25
CA VAL A 113 6.02 9.46 1.82
C VAL A 113 6.44 10.81 2.38
N VAL A 114 7.62 10.86 2.98
CA VAL A 114 8.27 12.08 3.47
C VAL A 114 9.69 12.17 2.92
N LEU A 115 10.21 13.39 2.76
CA LEU A 115 11.60 13.60 2.37
C LEU A 115 12.46 13.64 3.64
N MET A 116 13.37 12.69 3.80
CA MET A 116 14.32 12.64 4.92
C MET A 116 15.70 12.31 4.38
N ASP A 117 16.73 13.04 4.83
CA ASP A 117 18.12 12.87 4.40
C ASP A 117 18.31 12.85 2.88
N ASN A 118 17.57 13.72 2.17
CA ASN A 118 17.57 13.80 0.71
C ASN A 118 17.04 12.53 0.00
N CYS A 119 16.29 11.68 0.71
CA CYS A 119 15.64 10.48 0.18
C CYS A 119 14.12 10.51 0.43
N GLU A 120 13.34 10.18 -0.59
CA GLU A 120 11.89 9.97 -0.47
C GLU A 120 11.64 8.65 0.26
N THR A 121 11.08 8.69 1.47
CA THR A 121 10.89 7.49 2.31
C THR A 121 9.43 7.33 2.72
N CYS A 122 8.85 6.15 2.46
CA CYS A 122 7.48 5.80 2.86
C CYS A 122 7.44 5.20 4.26
N LEU A 123 6.76 5.89 5.18
CA LEU A 123 6.57 5.46 6.56
C LEU A 123 5.56 4.32 6.75
N ASN A 124 4.90 3.87 5.67
CA ASN A 124 3.96 2.75 5.68
C ASN A 124 4.59 1.43 5.21
N CYS A 125 5.36 1.46 4.12
CA CYS A 125 5.88 0.24 3.48
C CYS A 125 7.42 0.16 3.42
N GLY A 126 8.14 1.18 3.91
CA GLY A 126 9.60 1.21 3.91
C GLY A 126 10.25 1.46 2.55
N TYR A 127 9.47 1.75 1.50
CA TYR A 127 10.01 2.20 0.22
C TYR A 127 10.91 3.42 0.43
N SER A 128 12.13 3.41 -0.13
CA SER A 128 13.02 4.56 -0.11
C SER A 128 13.69 4.76 -1.47
N LYS A 129 13.78 6.02 -1.91
CA LYS A 129 14.49 6.42 -3.12
C LYS A 129 15.31 7.68 -2.86
N CYS A 130 16.63 7.57 -3.00
CA CYS A 130 17.58 8.67 -2.87
C CYS A 130 18.02 9.18 -4.26
N GLY A 131 18.23 10.49 -4.40
CA GLY A 131 18.79 11.13 -5.59
C GLY A 131 20.31 11.22 -5.56
#